data_AF-A0A3C0AZ82-F1
#
_entry.id   AF-A0A3C0AZ82-F1
#
_cell.length_a   1.000
_cell.length_b   1.000
_cell.length_c   1.000
_cell.angle_alpha   90.00
_cell.angle_beta   90.00
_cell.angle_gamma   90.00
#
_symmetry.space_group_name_H-M   'P 1'
#
loop_
_entity.id
_entity.type
_entity.pdbx_description
1 polymer ?
#
loop_
_entity_poly.entity_id
_entity_poly.type
_entity_poly.pdbx_seq_one_letter_code
_entity_poly.pdbx_strand_id
1 'polypeptide(L)'
;GKPLFLKYQREAYFGSNLHRYLYFNGYNTVGLADFSFEIDDDGVPYWVVTKYAKKVGFSGNDATGVVVVNAQNGAIKEYTIKNTPLWIDRIQPISFIIDQLNDWGEYVKGYWNFSNENKLQITEDLTLVYGKNNKSYWYTGITSVGKDESAVGFVLVDTRTKETTFYKQSGATEFAAQSSAQGKVQEKGFQASLPIPYNINNIPTYVMTLKDNGGLVKMYAMVSIADYTIVGTGNTMREALTAYKTAFNSSGNKINSSEKSARKVVESVVVRIQNDVKNGNSFYYFTVKDYPNIFVGSSQISNQLPITAVGDMVKISFDLDSEEIIDVSTFENISIKK
;
A
#
# COMPACT_ATOMS: atom_id res chain seq x y z
N GLY A 1 27.27 8.97 13.76
CA GLY A 1 26.24 8.58 14.75
C GLY A 1 26.91 8.08 16.01
N LYS A 2 26.23 8.12 17.16
CA LYS A 2 26.70 7.48 18.39
C LYS A 2 26.42 5.97 18.30
N PRO A 3 27.33 5.09 18.77
CA PRO A 3 27.02 3.66 18.85
C PRO A 3 25.86 3.42 19.81
N LEU A 4 24.88 2.62 19.39
CA LEU A 4 23.74 2.19 20.21
C LEU A 4 23.99 0.77 20.71
N PHE A 5 23.67 0.51 21.98
CA PHE A 5 23.77 -0.83 22.58
C PHE A 5 22.39 -1.33 22.97
N LEU A 6 21.84 -2.26 22.19
CA LEU A 6 20.56 -2.90 22.49
C LEU A 6 20.78 -4.01 23.51
N LYS A 7 20.38 -3.77 24.76
CA LYS A 7 20.51 -4.72 25.86
C LYS A 7 19.27 -5.58 26.00
N TYR A 8 18.10 -4.95 26.00
CA TYR A 8 16.82 -5.61 26.22
C TYR A 8 16.19 -5.97 24.88
N GLN A 9 15.90 -7.25 24.67
CA GLN A 9 15.34 -7.77 23.42
C GLN A 9 14.67 -9.12 23.65
N ARG A 10 13.79 -9.52 22.73
CA ARG A 10 12.95 -10.73 22.85
C ARG A 10 13.76 -12.03 23.01
N GLU A 11 14.94 -12.08 22.43
CA GLU A 11 15.81 -13.27 22.36
C GLU A 11 17.09 -13.13 23.20
N ALA A 12 17.23 -12.06 23.99
CA ALA A 12 18.37 -11.92 24.87
C ALA A 12 18.36 -12.97 25.99
N TYR A 13 19.54 -13.23 26.54
CA TYR A 13 19.71 -14.17 27.64
C TYR A 13 19.31 -13.56 28.99
N PHE A 14 18.83 -14.42 29.90
CA PHE A 14 18.58 -14.12 31.31
C PHE A 14 17.75 -12.84 31.53
N GLY A 15 18.22 -11.93 32.40
CA GLY A 15 17.51 -10.71 32.79
C GLY A 15 17.41 -9.65 31.68
N SER A 16 18.09 -9.86 30.55
CA SER A 16 17.98 -9.01 29.37
C SER A 16 16.88 -9.49 28.41
N ASN A 17 16.38 -10.72 28.59
CA ASN A 17 15.21 -11.21 27.86
C ASN A 17 14.01 -10.32 28.17
N LEU A 18 13.44 -9.66 27.16
CA LEU A 18 12.41 -8.65 27.35
C LEU A 18 11.16 -9.16 28.08
N HIS A 19 10.68 -10.36 27.73
CA HIS A 19 9.52 -10.96 28.40
C HIS A 19 9.82 -11.22 29.88
N ARG A 20 10.98 -11.82 30.17
CA ARG A 20 11.41 -12.11 31.55
C ARG A 20 11.67 -10.83 32.33
N TYR A 21 12.23 -9.82 31.69
CA TYR A 21 12.49 -8.51 32.28
C TYR A 21 11.19 -7.86 32.73
N LEU A 22 10.17 -7.79 31.87
CA LEU A 22 8.85 -7.29 32.23
C LEU A 22 8.20 -8.13 33.34
N TYR A 23 8.31 -9.46 33.28
CA TYR A 23 7.79 -10.36 34.30
C TYR A 23 8.32 -10.02 35.70
N PHE A 24 9.63 -9.83 35.86
CA PHE A 24 10.24 -9.50 37.15
C PHE A 24 10.05 -8.03 37.56
N ASN A 25 9.61 -7.16 36.66
CA ASN A 25 9.31 -5.76 36.93
C ASN A 25 7.80 -5.49 37.10
N GLY A 26 7.04 -6.47 37.60
CA GLY A 26 5.65 -6.28 38.02
C GLY A 26 4.59 -6.54 36.97
N TYR A 27 4.95 -7.07 35.79
CA TYR A 27 3.99 -7.42 34.73
C TYR A 27 3.65 -8.92 34.68
N ASN A 28 3.88 -9.66 35.78
CA ASN A 28 3.62 -11.10 35.86
C ASN A 28 2.12 -11.48 35.88
N THR A 29 1.23 -10.54 36.18
CA THR A 29 -0.24 -10.71 36.16
C THR A 29 -0.93 -9.86 35.09
N VAL A 30 -0.16 -9.28 34.15
CA VAL A 30 -0.69 -8.40 33.10
C VAL A 30 -0.66 -9.15 31.76
N GLY A 31 -1.75 -9.09 31.00
CA GLY A 31 -1.77 -9.58 29.63
C GLY A 31 -0.86 -8.73 28.76
N LEU A 32 0.20 -9.33 28.21
CA LEU A 32 1.15 -8.68 27.29
C LEU A 32 1.12 -9.36 25.93
N ALA A 33 1.05 -8.57 24.87
CA ALA A 33 1.06 -9.00 23.48
C ALA A 33 1.85 -8.02 22.63
N ASP A 34 2.10 -8.39 21.36
CA ASP A 34 2.72 -7.55 20.32
C ASP A 34 3.94 -6.75 20.80
N PHE A 35 5.07 -7.43 20.92
CA PHE A 35 6.34 -6.82 21.29
C PHE A 35 6.95 -6.19 20.03
N SER A 36 6.58 -4.94 19.73
CA SER A 36 7.06 -4.17 18.57
C SER A 36 8.31 -3.36 18.93
N PHE A 37 9.26 -3.32 18.01
CA PHE A 37 10.45 -2.46 18.14
C PHE A 37 10.20 -1.16 17.38
N GLU A 38 10.31 -0.04 18.07
CA GLU A 38 10.02 1.29 17.54
C GLU A 38 11.10 2.28 17.99
N ILE A 39 11.26 3.36 17.25
CA ILE A 39 12.29 4.38 17.49
C ILE A 39 11.55 5.70 17.68
N ASP A 40 11.87 6.45 18.73
CA ASP A 40 11.29 7.78 18.93
C ASP A 40 11.91 8.83 17.99
N ASP A 41 11.36 10.05 18.04
CA ASP A 41 11.81 11.16 17.20
C ASP A 41 13.28 11.57 17.46
N ASP A 42 13.83 11.24 18.63
CA ASP A 42 15.22 11.49 19.02
C ASP A 42 16.18 10.34 18.60
N GLY A 43 15.65 9.30 17.94
CA GLY A 43 16.42 8.14 17.50
C GLY A 43 16.70 7.12 18.61
N VAL A 44 15.97 7.19 19.73
CA VAL A 44 16.13 6.25 20.85
C VAL A 44 15.27 5.01 20.60
N PRO A 45 15.85 3.80 20.69
CA PRO A 45 15.11 2.56 20.45
C PRO A 45 14.31 2.10 21.67
N TYR A 46 13.07 1.68 21.44
CA TYR A 46 12.18 1.12 22.45
C TYR A 46 11.54 -0.18 21.97
N TRP A 47 11.18 -1.01 22.94
CA TRP A 47 10.16 -2.02 22.77
C TRP A 47 8.83 -1.48 23.28
N VAL A 48 7.84 -1.42 22.40
CA VAL A 48 6.46 -1.14 22.75
C VAL A 48 5.75 -2.48 22.87
N VAL A 49 5.09 -2.71 23.99
CA VAL A 49 4.41 -3.97 24.30
C VAL A 49 2.97 -3.66 24.64
N THR A 50 2.03 -4.19 23.87
CA THR A 50 0.61 -3.99 24.14
C THR A 50 0.19 -4.66 25.43
N LYS A 51 -0.46 -3.89 26.31
CA LYS A 51 -1.24 -4.41 27.42
C LYS A 51 -2.64 -4.76 26.95
N TYR A 52 -3.20 -5.87 27.43
CA TYR A 52 -4.56 -6.25 27.10
C TYR A 52 -5.32 -6.88 28.27
N ALA A 53 -6.64 -6.87 28.15
CA ALA A 53 -7.56 -7.54 29.03
C ALA A 53 -8.51 -8.43 28.21
N LYS A 54 -9.14 -9.40 28.87
CA LYS A 54 -10.15 -10.27 28.25
C LYS A 54 -11.52 -9.66 28.45
N LYS A 55 -12.29 -9.48 27.38
CA LYS A 55 -13.66 -8.93 27.41
C LYS A 55 -14.74 -10.02 27.45
N VAL A 56 -14.41 -11.25 27.07
CA VAL A 56 -15.37 -12.36 26.96
C VAL A 56 -14.81 -13.58 27.70
N GLY A 57 -15.06 -13.69 29.00
CA GLY A 57 -14.55 -14.82 29.80
C GLY A 57 -13.03 -15.03 29.65
N PHE A 58 -12.63 -16.15 29.04
CA PHE A 58 -11.24 -16.46 28.73
C PHE A 58 -10.81 -16.14 27.28
N SER A 59 -11.62 -15.43 26.50
CA SER A 59 -11.34 -14.96 25.14
C SER A 59 -11.61 -13.45 25.00
N GLY A 60 -11.59 -12.94 23.76
CA GLY A 60 -11.86 -11.52 23.46
C GLY A 60 -10.76 -10.61 23.98
N ASN A 61 -9.51 -10.85 23.55
CA ASN A 61 -8.39 -10.01 23.93
C ASN A 61 -8.60 -8.58 23.40
N ASP A 62 -8.47 -7.60 24.27
CA ASP A 62 -8.73 -6.19 23.99
C ASP A 62 -7.61 -5.33 24.57
N ALA A 63 -6.92 -4.58 23.71
CA ALA A 63 -5.82 -3.73 24.12
C ALA A 63 -6.30 -2.63 25.08
N THR A 64 -5.52 -2.36 26.12
CA THR A 64 -5.83 -1.36 27.16
C THR A 64 -4.78 -0.26 27.22
N GLY A 65 -3.60 -0.47 26.62
CA GLY A 65 -2.49 0.48 26.63
C GLY A 65 -1.19 -0.20 26.19
N VAL A 66 -0.06 0.42 26.51
CA VAL A 66 1.27 -0.10 26.20
C VAL A 66 2.23 0.03 27.38
N VAL A 67 3.16 -0.92 27.46
CA VAL A 67 4.38 -0.84 28.25
C VAL A 67 5.54 -0.57 27.30
N VAL A 68 6.25 0.51 27.54
CA VAL A 68 7.36 0.98 26.70
C VAL A 68 8.65 0.79 27.47
N VAL A 69 9.55 -0.04 26.91
CA VAL A 69 10.85 -0.36 27.50
C VAL A 69 11.94 0.24 26.63
N ASN A 70 12.75 1.12 27.19
CA ASN A 70 13.95 1.59 26.49
C ASN A 70 14.90 0.41 26.26
N ALA A 71 15.21 0.12 25.00
CA ALA A 71 15.95 -1.08 24.62
C ALA A 71 17.41 -1.08 25.12
N GLN A 72 17.95 0.08 25.51
CA GLN A 72 19.34 0.22 25.97
C GLN A 72 19.45 0.11 27.49
N ASN A 73 18.66 0.90 28.22
CA ASN A 73 18.79 1.01 29.68
C ASN A 73 17.67 0.31 30.46
N GLY A 74 16.62 -0.16 29.80
CA GLY A 74 15.53 -0.92 30.43
C GLY A 74 14.54 -0.07 31.21
N ALA A 75 14.59 1.26 31.09
CA ALA A 75 13.60 2.14 31.70
C ALA A 75 12.20 1.80 31.16
N ILE A 76 11.25 1.58 32.07
CA ILE A 76 9.88 1.20 31.75
C ILE A 76 8.96 2.40 31.94
N LYS A 77 8.10 2.67 30.97
CA LYS A 77 6.99 3.63 31.08
C LYS A 77 5.71 2.96 30.61
N GLU A 78 4.60 3.29 31.23
CA GLU A 78 3.29 2.78 30.84
C GLU A 78 2.39 3.92 30.33
N TYR A 79 1.62 3.64 29.29
CA TYR A 79 0.63 4.58 28.76
C TYR A 79 -0.70 3.87 28.49
N THR A 80 -1.79 4.56 28.82
CA THR A 80 -3.13 4.22 28.28
C THR A 80 -3.21 4.59 26.81
N ILE A 81 -4.10 3.96 26.02
CA ILE A 81 -4.32 4.28 24.59
C ILE A 81 -4.36 5.80 24.31
N LYS A 82 -5.11 6.56 25.12
CA LYS A 82 -5.30 8.02 24.94
C LYS A 82 -4.03 8.85 25.18
N ASN A 83 -3.17 8.40 26.09
CA ASN A 83 -2.01 9.15 26.57
C ASN A 83 -0.69 8.64 25.99
N THR A 84 -0.75 7.65 25.08
CA THR A 84 0.43 7.14 24.39
C THR A 84 1.04 8.22 23.49
N PRO A 85 2.35 8.49 23.57
CA PRO A 85 3.05 9.43 22.68
C PRO A 85 2.78 9.17 21.19
N LEU A 86 2.86 10.22 20.36
CA LEU A 86 2.54 10.13 18.93
C LEU A 86 3.54 9.30 18.12
N TRP A 87 4.81 9.26 18.53
CA TRP A 87 5.85 8.46 17.87
C TRP A 87 5.62 6.94 17.96
N ILE A 88 4.75 6.49 18.87
CA ILE A 88 4.39 5.08 18.98
C ILE A 88 3.31 4.77 17.97
N ASP A 89 3.61 4.01 16.93
CA ASP A 89 2.62 3.74 15.90
C ASP A 89 1.66 2.65 16.33
N ARG A 90 2.12 1.61 17.04
CA ARG A 90 1.32 0.39 17.24
C ARG A 90 0.91 0.17 18.68
N ILE A 91 -0.41 0.13 18.90
CA ILE A 91 -1.02 -0.25 20.19
C ILE A 91 -1.93 -1.46 20.04
N GLN A 92 -2.62 -1.59 18.90
CA GLN A 92 -3.58 -2.64 18.58
C GLN A 92 -2.87 -3.79 17.86
N PRO A 93 -2.69 -4.96 18.50
CA PRO A 93 -2.05 -6.12 17.90
C PRO A 93 -2.83 -6.62 16.69
N ILE A 94 -2.11 -6.93 15.61
CA ILE A 94 -2.71 -7.45 14.37
C ILE A 94 -3.58 -8.68 14.61
N SER A 95 -3.13 -9.61 15.47
CA SER A 95 -3.89 -10.83 15.80
C SER A 95 -5.21 -10.54 16.50
N PHE A 96 -5.26 -9.50 17.35
CA PHE A 96 -6.52 -9.14 18.02
C PHE A 96 -7.50 -8.54 17.03
N ILE A 97 -7.01 -7.76 16.06
CA ILE A 97 -7.86 -7.17 15.02
C ILE A 97 -8.38 -8.25 14.08
N ILE A 98 -7.56 -9.24 13.71
CA ILE A 98 -7.99 -10.41 12.93
C ILE A 98 -9.13 -11.13 13.64
N ASP A 99 -8.94 -11.50 14.91
CA ASP A 99 -9.96 -12.20 15.69
C ASP A 99 -11.25 -11.36 15.77
N GLN A 100 -11.13 -10.06 16.06
CA GLN A 100 -12.27 -9.16 16.19
C GLN A 100 -13.03 -8.93 14.88
N LEU A 101 -12.33 -8.85 13.74
CA LEU A 101 -12.96 -8.71 12.43
C LEU A 101 -13.69 -10.00 12.01
N ASN A 102 -13.09 -11.16 12.28
CA ASN A 102 -13.72 -12.45 12.02
C ASN A 102 -14.94 -12.66 12.92
N ASP A 103 -14.84 -12.35 14.21
CA ASP A 103 -15.98 -12.40 15.14
C ASP A 103 -17.11 -11.46 14.68
N TRP A 104 -16.77 -10.23 14.26
CA TRP A 104 -17.75 -9.27 13.73
C TRP A 104 -18.47 -9.81 12.49
N GLY A 105 -17.73 -10.44 11.57
CA GLY A 105 -18.28 -10.99 10.34
C GLY A 105 -19.10 -12.26 10.53
N GLU A 106 -18.67 -13.17 11.42
CA GLU A 106 -19.34 -14.42 11.76
C GLU A 106 -20.66 -14.18 12.49
N TYR A 107 -20.65 -13.27 13.48
CA TYR A 107 -21.77 -13.00 14.38
C TYR A 107 -22.64 -11.82 13.95
N VAL A 108 -22.61 -11.44 12.68
CA VAL A 108 -23.41 -10.32 12.13
C VAL A 108 -24.92 -10.45 12.39
N LYS A 109 -25.46 -11.68 12.47
CA LYS A 109 -26.85 -11.99 12.85
C LYS A 109 -26.98 -12.61 14.26
N GLY A 110 -25.95 -12.47 15.09
CA GLY A 110 -25.87 -13.07 16.42
C GLY A 110 -25.34 -14.51 16.42
N TYR A 111 -25.16 -15.05 17.64
CA TYR A 111 -24.48 -16.34 17.88
C TYR A 111 -25.18 -17.55 17.25
N TRP A 112 -26.52 -17.51 17.13
CA TRP A 112 -27.32 -18.63 16.61
C TRP A 112 -27.54 -18.59 15.09
N ASN A 113 -26.64 -17.93 14.35
CA ASN A 113 -26.69 -17.90 12.89
C ASN A 113 -25.87 -19.05 12.27
N PHE A 114 -26.52 -20.21 12.11
CA PHE A 114 -25.93 -21.37 11.44
C PHE A 114 -25.87 -21.24 9.91
N SER A 115 -26.50 -20.22 9.34
CA SER A 115 -26.45 -19.93 7.91
C SER A 115 -25.26 -19.02 7.58
N ASN A 116 -24.64 -19.21 6.42
CA ASN A 116 -23.61 -18.30 5.90
C ASN A 116 -24.19 -17.01 5.32
N GLU A 117 -25.50 -16.83 5.36
CA GLU A 117 -26.16 -15.64 4.86
C GLU A 117 -25.67 -14.37 5.58
N ASN A 118 -25.18 -13.41 4.79
CA ASN A 118 -24.61 -12.12 5.20
C ASN A 118 -23.34 -12.19 6.05
N LYS A 119 -22.78 -13.37 6.29
CA LYS A 119 -21.50 -13.49 6.99
C LYS A 119 -20.38 -12.87 6.17
N LEU A 120 -19.51 -12.14 6.86
CA LEU A 120 -18.34 -11.50 6.28
C LEU A 120 -17.09 -12.20 6.80
N GLN A 121 -16.04 -12.20 6.01
CA GLN A 121 -14.72 -12.68 6.40
C GLN A 121 -13.65 -11.78 5.78
N ILE A 122 -12.50 -11.70 6.43
CA ILE A 122 -11.31 -11.07 5.84
C ILE A 122 -10.84 -11.88 4.63
N THR A 123 -10.32 -11.21 3.61
CA THR A 123 -9.87 -11.85 2.37
C THR A 123 -8.45 -12.42 2.50
N GLU A 124 -7.56 -11.66 3.13
CA GLU A 124 -6.16 -11.96 3.35
C GLU A 124 -5.72 -11.44 4.73
N ASP A 125 -4.49 -11.77 5.12
CA ASP A 125 -3.88 -11.21 6.33
C ASP A 125 -3.80 -9.66 6.28
N LEU A 126 -3.70 -9.04 7.45
CA LEU A 126 -3.73 -7.58 7.56
C LEU A 126 -2.35 -7.01 7.21
N THR A 127 -2.35 -5.92 6.44
CA THR A 127 -1.13 -5.20 6.09
C THR A 127 -1.11 -3.83 6.76
N LEU A 128 0.07 -3.40 7.23
CA LEU A 128 0.26 -2.06 7.77
C LEU A 128 0.33 -1.05 6.61
N VAL A 129 -0.55 -0.05 6.62
CA VAL A 129 -0.58 1.03 5.63
C VAL A 129 -0.60 2.39 6.31
N TYR A 130 -0.11 3.42 5.62
CA TYR A 130 -0.14 4.80 6.12
C TYR A 130 -1.15 5.65 5.34
N GLY A 131 -2.04 6.31 6.05
CA GLY A 131 -2.97 7.26 5.47
C GLY A 131 -2.30 8.60 5.13
N LYS A 132 -3.00 9.46 4.37
CA LYS A 132 -2.54 10.83 4.06
C LYS A 132 -2.34 11.71 5.29
N ASN A 133 -2.88 11.31 6.43
CA ASN A 133 -2.73 11.97 7.73
C ASN A 133 -1.50 11.49 8.52
N ASN A 134 -0.60 10.72 7.89
CA ASN A 134 0.56 10.07 8.52
C ASN A 134 0.20 9.17 9.70
N LYS A 135 -1.04 8.64 9.75
CA LYS A 135 -1.41 7.61 10.72
C LYS A 135 -1.27 6.22 10.11
N SER A 136 -0.91 5.28 10.95
CA SER A 136 -0.83 3.87 10.64
C SER A 136 -2.19 3.17 10.80
N TYR A 137 -2.53 2.33 9.83
CA TYR A 137 -3.76 1.54 9.80
C TYR A 137 -3.44 0.08 9.49
N TRP A 138 -4.19 -0.83 10.09
CA TRP A 138 -4.30 -2.19 9.58
C TRP A 138 -5.32 -2.21 8.44
N TYR A 139 -4.90 -2.71 7.29
CA TYR A 139 -5.70 -2.87 6.09
C TYR A 139 -5.98 -4.35 5.82
N THR A 140 -7.23 -4.67 5.47
CA THR A 140 -7.59 -5.95 4.83
C THR A 140 -8.89 -5.80 4.05
N GLY A 141 -9.04 -6.56 2.97
CA GLY A 141 -10.29 -6.72 2.24
C GLY A 141 -11.32 -7.52 3.05
N ILE A 142 -12.59 -7.31 2.71
CA ILE A 142 -13.73 -8.05 3.28
C ILE A 142 -14.51 -8.66 2.14
N THR A 143 -14.82 -9.95 2.27
CA THR A 143 -15.70 -10.69 1.35
C THR A 143 -16.86 -11.34 2.10
N SER A 144 -17.91 -11.75 1.37
CA SER A 144 -18.94 -12.62 1.90
C SER A 144 -18.44 -14.06 1.93
N VAL A 145 -18.83 -14.81 2.98
CA VAL A 145 -18.51 -16.24 3.08
C VAL A 145 -19.06 -16.99 1.85
N GLY A 146 -18.19 -17.68 1.11
CA GLY A 146 -18.53 -18.44 -0.10
C GLY A 146 -18.43 -17.67 -1.42
N LYS A 147 -17.86 -16.45 -1.43
CA LYS A 147 -17.56 -15.67 -2.65
C LYS A 147 -16.09 -15.23 -2.67
N ASP A 148 -15.21 -16.17 -2.93
CA ASP A 148 -13.77 -16.02 -2.63
C ASP A 148 -13.01 -15.02 -3.52
N GLU A 149 -13.56 -14.64 -4.68
CA GLU A 149 -12.88 -13.76 -5.65
C GLU A 149 -13.47 -12.34 -5.75
N SER A 150 -14.56 -12.04 -5.04
CA SER A 150 -15.20 -10.71 -5.06
C SER A 150 -15.24 -10.09 -3.67
N ALA A 151 -14.46 -9.02 -3.48
CA ALA A 151 -14.51 -8.22 -2.27
C ALA A 151 -15.80 -7.40 -2.26
N VAL A 152 -16.45 -7.33 -1.10
CA VAL A 152 -17.57 -6.40 -0.84
C VAL A 152 -17.07 -5.02 -0.38
N GLY A 153 -15.80 -4.95 0.05
CA GLY A 153 -15.16 -3.74 0.52
C GLY A 153 -13.83 -4.04 1.21
N PHE A 154 -13.32 -3.06 1.94
CA PHE A 154 -12.13 -3.21 2.77
C PHE A 154 -12.25 -2.40 4.05
N VAL A 155 -11.48 -2.78 5.07
CA VAL A 155 -11.44 -2.08 6.35
C VAL A 155 -10.08 -1.41 6.58
N LEU A 156 -10.12 -0.26 7.22
CA LEU A 156 -8.96 0.38 7.83
C LEU A 156 -9.20 0.48 9.33
N VAL A 157 -8.32 -0.11 10.13
CA VAL A 157 -8.36 -0.09 11.60
C VAL A 157 -7.18 0.73 12.10
N ASP A 158 -7.44 1.85 12.76
CA ASP A 158 -6.40 2.70 13.33
C ASP A 158 -5.59 1.90 14.36
N THR A 159 -4.28 1.75 14.14
CA THR A 159 -3.45 0.85 14.95
C THR A 159 -3.19 1.37 16.36
N ARG A 160 -3.63 2.60 16.68
CA ARG A 160 -3.57 3.18 18.02
C ARG A 160 -4.91 3.08 18.72
N THR A 161 -5.95 3.63 18.10
CA THR A 161 -7.26 3.86 18.72
C THR A 161 -8.26 2.73 18.52
N LYS A 162 -8.02 1.83 17.56
CA LYS A 162 -8.99 0.81 17.07
C LYS A 162 -10.20 1.41 16.36
N GLU A 163 -10.20 2.69 16.00
CA GLU A 163 -11.26 3.23 15.17
C GLU A 163 -11.24 2.53 13.80
N THR A 164 -12.35 1.90 13.44
CA THR A 164 -12.48 1.08 12.23
C THR A 164 -13.40 1.75 11.24
N THR A 165 -12.93 1.91 10.01
CA THR A 165 -13.75 2.37 8.88
C THR A 165 -13.91 1.26 7.86
N PHE A 166 -15.15 0.90 7.52
CA PHE A 166 -15.46 -0.05 6.46
C PHE A 166 -15.87 0.68 5.18
N TYR A 167 -15.05 0.55 4.14
CA TYR A 167 -15.28 1.12 2.82
C TYR A 167 -15.96 0.10 1.94
N LYS A 168 -17.22 0.37 1.57
CA LYS A 168 -18.02 -0.46 0.67
C LYS A 168 -17.63 -0.21 -0.79
N GLN A 169 -16.50 -0.79 -1.18
CA GLN A 169 -15.98 -0.76 -2.53
C GLN A 169 -15.98 -2.18 -3.07
N SER A 170 -16.98 -2.54 -3.88
CA SER A 170 -16.97 -3.84 -4.54
C SER A 170 -15.84 -3.92 -5.56
N GLY A 171 -15.21 -5.08 -5.65
CA GLY A 171 -14.09 -5.26 -6.55
C GLY A 171 -13.43 -6.62 -6.40
N ALA A 172 -12.20 -6.68 -6.87
CA ALA A 172 -11.31 -7.81 -6.73
C ALA A 172 -10.83 -7.97 -5.29
N THR A 173 -10.72 -9.21 -4.83
CA THR A 173 -9.94 -9.54 -3.64
C THR A 173 -8.44 -9.40 -3.92
N GLU A 174 -7.66 -9.28 -2.86
CA GLU A 174 -6.20 -9.29 -2.88
C GLU A 174 -5.67 -10.54 -3.60
N PHE A 175 -6.25 -11.70 -3.30
CA PHE A 175 -5.94 -12.97 -3.95
C PHE A 175 -6.19 -12.94 -5.46
N ALA A 176 -7.35 -12.43 -5.91
CA ALA A 176 -7.67 -12.29 -7.33
C ALA A 176 -6.68 -11.34 -8.04
N ALA A 177 -6.28 -10.25 -7.37
CA ALA A 177 -5.30 -9.32 -7.90
C ALA A 177 -3.90 -9.94 -8.02
N GLN A 178 -3.46 -10.70 -7.01
CA GLN A 178 -2.20 -11.45 -7.04
C GLN A 178 -2.19 -12.46 -8.19
N SER A 179 -3.27 -13.25 -8.30
CA SER A 179 -3.43 -14.25 -9.36
C SER A 179 -3.39 -13.63 -10.75
N SER A 180 -4.04 -12.47 -10.92
CA SER A 180 -4.04 -11.74 -12.19
C SER A 180 -2.66 -11.19 -12.55
N ALA A 181 -1.94 -10.65 -11.57
CA ALA A 181 -0.57 -10.18 -11.73
C ALA A 181 0.41 -11.32 -12.09
N GLN A 182 0.32 -12.45 -11.39
CA GLN A 182 1.11 -13.64 -11.68
C GLN A 182 0.78 -14.24 -13.05
N GLY A 183 -0.50 -14.31 -13.41
CA GLY A 183 -0.96 -14.77 -14.72
C GLY A 183 -0.41 -13.94 -15.87
N LYS A 184 -0.21 -12.62 -15.66
CA LYS A 184 0.38 -11.72 -16.67
C LYS A 184 1.85 -12.02 -16.98
N VAL A 185 2.57 -12.65 -16.05
CA VAL A 185 4.00 -13.02 -16.17
C VAL A 185 4.22 -14.50 -15.86
N GLN A 186 3.25 -15.35 -16.20
CA GLN A 186 3.23 -16.75 -15.82
C GLN A 186 4.49 -17.50 -16.28
N GLU A 187 5.05 -17.11 -17.43
CA GLU A 187 6.27 -17.69 -18.00
C GLU A 187 7.53 -17.44 -17.15
N LYS A 188 7.48 -16.45 -16.25
CA LYS A 188 8.59 -16.12 -15.33
C LYS A 188 8.55 -16.93 -14.03
N GLY A 189 7.40 -17.52 -13.70
CA GLY A 189 7.19 -18.21 -12.43
C GLY A 189 7.33 -17.31 -11.20
N PHE A 190 7.07 -16.01 -11.33
CA PHE A 190 7.16 -15.06 -10.22
C PHE A 190 5.97 -15.17 -9.26
N GLN A 191 6.23 -14.85 -7.99
CA GLN A 191 5.24 -14.85 -6.91
C GLN A 191 4.90 -13.42 -6.48
N ALA A 192 3.62 -13.10 -6.36
CA ALA A 192 3.17 -11.79 -5.93
C ALA A 192 3.22 -11.64 -4.40
N SER A 193 3.72 -10.50 -3.92
CA SER A 193 3.55 -10.11 -2.52
C SER A 193 2.09 -9.80 -2.20
N LEU A 194 1.75 -9.73 -0.90
CA LEU A 194 0.49 -9.13 -0.48
C LEU A 194 0.35 -7.74 -1.12
N PRO A 195 -0.80 -7.46 -1.77
CA PRO A 195 -1.01 -6.21 -2.45
C PRO A 195 -1.35 -5.10 -1.45
N ILE A 196 -0.83 -3.90 -1.73
CA ILE A 196 -1.13 -2.70 -0.95
C ILE A 196 -2.08 -1.82 -1.79
N PRO A 197 -3.23 -1.41 -1.26
CA PRO A 197 -4.15 -0.53 -1.96
C PRO A 197 -3.58 0.89 -2.04
N TYR A 198 -3.63 1.49 -3.22
CA TYR A 198 -3.35 2.89 -3.45
C TYR A 198 -4.48 3.51 -4.27
N ASN A 199 -4.62 4.82 -4.14
CA ASN A 199 -5.39 5.60 -5.09
C ASN A 199 -4.41 6.25 -6.08
N ILE A 200 -4.35 5.72 -7.30
CA ILE A 200 -3.49 6.22 -8.38
C ILE A 200 -4.38 6.93 -9.40
N ASN A 201 -4.26 8.25 -9.53
CA ASN A 201 -5.06 9.06 -10.44
C ASN A 201 -6.59 8.88 -10.28
N ASN A 202 -7.05 8.81 -9.04
CA ASN A 202 -8.44 8.53 -8.68
C ASN A 202 -8.95 7.12 -9.04
N ILE A 203 -8.03 6.20 -9.32
CA ILE A 203 -8.32 4.79 -9.57
C ILE A 203 -7.83 4.00 -8.35
N PRO A 204 -8.74 3.29 -7.65
CA PRO A 204 -8.35 2.31 -6.64
C PRO A 204 -7.56 1.17 -7.28
N THR A 205 -6.30 1.04 -6.90
CA THR A 205 -5.32 0.15 -7.53
C THR A 205 -4.56 -0.62 -6.45
N TYR A 206 -4.48 -1.93 -6.60
CA TYR A 206 -3.54 -2.76 -5.85
C TYR A 206 -2.15 -2.64 -6.45
N VAL A 207 -1.16 -2.34 -5.61
CA VAL A 207 0.26 -2.32 -5.97
C VAL A 207 0.96 -3.47 -5.26
N MET A 208 1.71 -4.27 -6.01
CA MET A 208 2.43 -5.42 -5.46
C MET A 208 3.79 -5.60 -6.13
N THR A 209 4.68 -6.28 -5.42
CA THR A 209 5.96 -6.73 -5.97
C THR A 209 5.85 -8.17 -6.44
N LEU A 210 6.55 -8.49 -7.53
CA LEU A 210 6.67 -9.83 -8.08
C LEU A 210 8.10 -10.32 -7.82
N LYS A 211 8.22 -11.44 -7.11
CA LYS A 211 9.49 -12.00 -6.65
C LYS A 211 9.82 -13.30 -7.37
N ASP A 212 11.10 -13.57 -7.56
CA ASP A 212 11.55 -14.91 -7.96
C ASP A 212 11.50 -15.90 -6.78
N ASN A 213 11.81 -17.17 -7.06
CA ASN A 213 11.87 -18.22 -6.03
C ASN A 213 12.96 -17.97 -4.97
N GLY A 214 13.92 -17.07 -5.22
CA GLY A 214 14.91 -16.63 -4.25
C GLY A 214 14.41 -15.50 -3.34
N GLY A 215 13.18 -15.01 -3.54
CA GLY A 215 12.59 -13.92 -2.77
C GLY A 215 13.03 -12.52 -3.21
N LEU A 216 13.77 -12.40 -4.32
CA LEU A 216 14.24 -11.12 -4.84
C LEU A 216 13.15 -10.46 -5.69
N VAL A 217 12.87 -9.18 -5.43
CA VAL A 217 11.95 -8.39 -6.25
C VAL A 217 12.53 -8.23 -7.65
N LYS A 218 11.77 -8.67 -8.66
CA LYS A 218 12.15 -8.58 -10.08
C LYS A 218 11.25 -7.63 -10.86
N MET A 219 9.97 -7.55 -10.49
CA MET A 219 8.98 -6.73 -11.18
C MET A 219 8.00 -6.12 -10.19
N TYR A 220 7.25 -5.14 -10.67
CA TYR A 220 6.12 -4.52 -10.00
C TYR A 220 4.86 -4.81 -10.80
N ALA A 221 3.73 -4.92 -10.11
CA ALA A 221 2.43 -5.07 -10.72
C ALA A 221 1.43 -4.09 -10.10
N MET A 222 0.57 -3.56 -10.96
CA MET A 222 -0.56 -2.72 -10.61
C MET A 222 -1.83 -3.34 -11.18
N VAL A 223 -2.84 -3.54 -10.34
CA VAL A 223 -4.09 -4.19 -10.70
C VAL A 223 -5.25 -3.33 -10.25
N SER A 224 -6.24 -3.10 -11.12
CA SER A 224 -7.42 -2.32 -10.73
C SER A 224 -8.25 -3.10 -9.72
N ILE A 225 -8.60 -2.45 -8.60
CA ILE A 225 -9.49 -3.04 -7.60
C ILE A 225 -10.89 -3.23 -8.21
N ALA A 226 -11.34 -2.30 -9.05
CA ALA A 226 -12.67 -2.40 -9.69
C ALA A 226 -12.75 -3.52 -10.75
N ASP A 227 -11.62 -3.87 -11.36
CA ASP A 227 -11.54 -4.85 -12.45
C ASP A 227 -10.16 -5.51 -12.49
N TYR A 228 -10.03 -6.70 -11.91
CA TYR A 228 -8.74 -7.40 -11.82
C TYR A 228 -8.18 -7.82 -13.18
N THR A 229 -8.94 -7.76 -14.27
CA THR A 229 -8.43 -8.05 -15.61
C THR A 229 -7.52 -6.93 -16.12
N ILE A 230 -7.64 -5.73 -15.55
CA ILE A 230 -6.77 -4.59 -15.86
C ILE A 230 -5.51 -4.68 -15.02
N VAL A 231 -4.43 -5.15 -15.66
CA VAL A 231 -3.12 -5.36 -15.05
C VAL A 231 -2.03 -4.67 -15.85
N GLY A 232 -1.16 -3.93 -15.16
CA GLY A 232 0.12 -3.47 -15.67
C GLY A 232 1.27 -4.08 -14.90
N THR A 233 2.28 -4.58 -15.60
CA THR A 233 3.53 -5.09 -15.00
C THR A 233 4.73 -4.40 -15.62
N GLY A 234 5.84 -4.30 -14.87
CA GLY A 234 7.08 -3.71 -15.34
C GLY A 234 8.26 -4.01 -14.43
N ASN A 235 9.48 -3.87 -14.93
CA ASN A 235 10.69 -4.11 -14.13
C ASN A 235 10.95 -2.97 -13.15
N THR A 236 10.36 -1.80 -13.41
CA THR A 236 10.36 -0.64 -12.51
C THR A 236 8.93 -0.21 -12.20
N MET A 237 8.74 0.53 -11.10
CA MET A 237 7.44 1.07 -10.73
C MET A 237 6.83 1.93 -11.84
N ARG A 238 7.66 2.74 -12.52
CA ARG A 238 7.22 3.61 -13.62
C ARG A 238 6.77 2.81 -14.84
N GLU A 239 7.50 1.75 -15.20
CA GLU A 239 7.08 0.86 -16.29
C GLU A 239 5.74 0.18 -15.98
N ALA A 240 5.56 -0.30 -14.75
CA ALA A 240 4.30 -0.89 -14.31
C ALA A 240 3.14 0.12 -14.35
N LEU A 241 3.38 1.36 -13.91
CA LEU A 241 2.40 2.45 -13.97
C LEU A 241 2.00 2.78 -15.41
N THR A 242 2.97 2.92 -16.31
CA THR A 242 2.69 3.19 -17.73
C THR A 242 1.90 2.05 -18.36
N ALA A 243 2.31 0.80 -18.13
CA ALA A 243 1.60 -0.38 -18.64
C ALA A 243 0.17 -0.44 -18.09
N TYR A 244 -0.02 -0.12 -16.81
CA TYR A 244 -1.32 -0.09 -16.16
C TYR A 244 -2.24 1.00 -16.73
N LYS A 245 -1.73 2.23 -16.88
CA LYS A 245 -2.47 3.34 -17.52
C LYS A 245 -2.90 2.96 -18.95
N THR A 246 -2.00 2.36 -19.73
CA THR A 246 -2.32 1.87 -21.09
C THR A 246 -3.41 0.80 -21.06
N ALA A 247 -3.31 -0.19 -20.17
CA ALA A 247 -4.31 -1.25 -20.05
C ALA A 247 -5.68 -0.68 -19.64
N PHE A 248 -5.71 0.25 -18.68
CA PHE A 248 -6.94 0.87 -18.19
C PHE A 248 -7.62 1.71 -19.27
N ASN A 249 -6.88 2.51 -20.03
CA ASN A 249 -7.44 3.30 -21.13
C ASN A 249 -7.96 2.42 -22.29
N SER A 250 -7.36 1.24 -22.49
CA SER A 250 -7.72 0.32 -23.57
C SER A 250 -8.97 -0.51 -23.28
N SER A 251 -9.32 -0.72 -22.00
CA SER A 251 -10.48 -1.52 -21.59
C SER A 251 -11.82 -0.79 -21.75
N GLY A 252 -11.84 0.43 -22.30
CA GLY A 252 -13.04 1.24 -22.46
C GLY A 252 -13.55 1.85 -21.14
N ASN A 253 -12.96 1.48 -20.01
CA ASN A 253 -13.11 2.17 -18.73
C ASN A 253 -12.41 3.52 -18.85
N LYS A 254 -13.17 4.51 -19.35
CA LYS A 254 -12.72 5.90 -19.25
C LYS A 254 -12.56 6.21 -17.78
N ILE A 255 -11.40 6.74 -17.41
CA ILE A 255 -11.21 7.43 -16.13
C ILE A 255 -12.35 8.45 -16.05
N ASN A 256 -13.38 8.14 -15.27
CA ASN A 256 -14.37 9.12 -14.83
C ASN A 256 -13.61 10.05 -13.89
N SER A 257 -12.89 10.99 -14.50
CA SER A 257 -12.26 12.14 -13.88
C SER A 257 -13.36 13.10 -13.44
N SER A 258 -14.23 12.62 -12.55
CA SER A 258 -15.20 13.46 -11.84
C SER A 258 -14.49 14.42 -10.88
N GLU A 259 -13.25 14.11 -10.50
CA GLU A 259 -12.27 15.11 -10.13
C GLU A 259 -11.37 15.34 -11.33
N LYS A 260 -11.49 16.53 -11.93
CA LYS A 260 -10.46 17.08 -12.82
C LYS A 260 -9.15 17.08 -12.02
N SER A 261 -8.30 16.06 -12.17
CA SER A 261 -6.87 16.36 -12.19
C SER A 261 -6.77 17.51 -13.18
N ALA A 262 -6.25 18.66 -12.75
CA ALA A 262 -6.21 19.83 -13.61
C ALA A 262 -5.23 19.51 -14.75
N ARG A 263 -5.74 18.88 -15.80
CA ARG A 263 -4.98 18.51 -16.98
C ARG A 263 -4.57 19.79 -17.64
N LYS A 264 -3.26 19.97 -17.77
CA LYS A 264 -2.71 21.11 -18.48
C LYS A 264 -2.52 20.70 -19.93
N VAL A 265 -2.97 21.56 -20.82
CA VAL A 265 -2.71 21.44 -22.26
C VAL A 265 -1.69 22.51 -22.61
N VAL A 266 -0.60 22.11 -23.24
CA VAL A 266 0.47 23.00 -23.68
C VAL A 266 0.66 22.82 -25.18
N GLU A 267 0.62 23.93 -25.92
CA GLU A 267 1.08 24.00 -27.29
C GLU A 267 2.42 24.73 -27.30
N SER A 268 3.48 24.04 -27.71
CA SER A 268 4.83 24.59 -27.69
C SER A 268 5.75 23.89 -28.69
N VAL A 269 6.93 24.44 -28.89
CA VAL A 269 7.94 23.94 -29.82
C VAL A 269 8.87 22.98 -29.11
N VAL A 270 9.14 21.82 -29.70
CA VAL A 270 10.11 20.84 -29.18
C VAL A 270 11.53 21.41 -29.31
N VAL A 271 12.24 21.51 -28.19
CA VAL A 271 13.61 22.03 -28.12
C VAL A 271 14.64 20.90 -28.10
N ARG A 272 14.28 19.76 -27.49
CA ARG A 272 15.10 18.54 -27.46
C ARG A 272 14.16 17.34 -27.49
N ILE A 273 14.57 16.29 -28.19
CA ILE A 273 13.91 14.98 -28.14
C ILE A 273 14.99 13.90 -28.27
N GLN A 274 14.88 12.85 -27.47
CA GLN A 274 15.76 11.68 -27.49
C GLN A 274 14.94 10.43 -27.20
N ASN A 275 15.32 9.30 -27.79
CA ASN A 275 14.72 8.01 -27.45
C ASN A 275 15.61 7.25 -26.48
N ASP A 276 14.98 6.43 -25.65
CA ASP A 276 15.62 5.53 -24.71
C ASP A 276 14.84 4.21 -24.74
N VAL A 277 15.53 3.13 -25.05
CA VAL A 277 14.94 1.80 -25.17
C VAL A 277 15.18 1.05 -23.86
N LYS A 278 14.10 0.86 -23.10
CA LYS A 278 14.13 0.14 -21.83
C LYS A 278 13.24 -1.08 -21.94
N ASN A 279 13.84 -2.26 -21.73
CA ASN A 279 13.12 -3.54 -21.71
C ASN A 279 12.27 -3.79 -22.96
N GLY A 280 12.78 -3.43 -24.14
CA GLY A 280 12.09 -3.59 -25.43
C GLY A 280 11.05 -2.52 -25.75
N ASN A 281 10.74 -1.62 -24.81
CA ASN A 281 9.85 -0.48 -25.03
C ASN A 281 10.66 0.78 -25.35
N SER A 282 10.23 1.53 -26.35
CA SER A 282 10.83 2.82 -26.71
C SER A 282 10.11 3.97 -26.00
N PHE A 283 10.84 4.71 -25.19
CA PHE A 283 10.40 5.93 -24.55
C PHE A 283 11.04 7.14 -25.21
N TYR A 284 10.27 8.17 -25.49
CA TYR A 284 10.72 9.43 -26.08
C TYR A 284 10.68 10.50 -25.01
N TYR A 285 11.85 11.01 -24.62
CA TYR A 285 12.01 12.11 -23.68
C TYR A 285 12.21 13.39 -24.47
N PHE A 286 11.48 14.43 -24.13
CA PHE A 286 11.54 15.69 -24.84
C PHE A 286 11.29 16.89 -23.92
N THR A 287 11.81 18.04 -24.31
CA THR A 287 11.54 19.32 -23.65
C THR A 287 10.89 20.26 -24.65
N VAL A 288 9.95 21.08 -24.19
CA VAL A 288 9.31 22.11 -25.01
C VAL A 288 9.74 23.51 -24.56
N LYS A 289 9.61 24.50 -25.44
CA LYS A 289 9.99 25.88 -25.16
C LYS A 289 9.19 26.44 -23.98
N ASP A 290 9.86 27.20 -23.13
CA ASP A 290 9.29 27.91 -21.97
C ASP A 290 8.60 26.99 -20.94
N TYR A 291 9.03 25.73 -20.88
CA TYR A 291 8.58 24.75 -19.88
C TYR A 291 9.78 24.03 -19.25
N PRO A 292 9.93 24.04 -17.92
CA PRO A 292 11.13 23.53 -17.26
C PRO A 292 11.19 21.99 -17.15
N ASN A 293 10.04 21.31 -17.21
CA ASN A 293 9.95 19.86 -17.02
C ASN A 293 10.39 19.07 -18.27
N ILE A 294 10.89 17.85 -18.04
CA ILE A 294 11.13 16.87 -19.10
C ILE A 294 9.84 16.08 -19.32
N PHE A 295 9.36 16.02 -20.54
CA PHE A 295 8.22 15.20 -20.91
C PHE A 295 8.66 13.85 -21.41
N VAL A 296 7.85 12.83 -21.15
CA VAL A 296 8.10 11.48 -21.66
C VAL A 296 6.82 10.85 -22.17
N GLY A 297 6.92 10.20 -23.32
CA GLY A 297 5.83 9.45 -23.93
C GLY A 297 6.35 8.20 -24.66
N SER A 298 5.44 7.35 -25.11
CA SER A 298 5.76 6.19 -25.93
C SER A 298 4.90 6.20 -27.20
N SER A 299 5.29 5.40 -28.19
CA SER A 299 4.49 5.22 -29.42
C SER A 299 3.07 4.71 -29.15
N GLN A 300 2.80 4.11 -27.98
CA GLN A 300 1.46 3.71 -27.58
C GLN A 300 0.53 4.91 -27.34
N ILE A 301 1.08 6.05 -26.92
CA ILE A 301 0.31 7.28 -26.72
C ILE A 301 0.10 8.01 -28.05
N SER A 302 1.14 8.05 -28.89
CA SER A 302 1.05 8.67 -30.22
C SER A 302 2.12 8.14 -31.16
N ASN A 303 1.70 7.68 -32.33
CA ASN A 303 2.58 7.26 -33.42
C ASN A 303 3.38 8.42 -34.04
N GLN A 304 3.13 9.66 -33.63
CA GLN A 304 3.85 10.85 -34.11
C GLN A 304 5.14 11.12 -33.31
N LEU A 305 5.29 10.56 -32.11
CA LEU A 305 6.49 10.71 -31.28
C LEU A 305 7.78 10.25 -31.97
N PRO A 306 7.83 9.06 -32.61
CA PRO A 306 9.04 8.59 -33.30
C PRO A 306 9.54 9.46 -34.44
N ILE A 307 8.64 10.24 -35.04
CA ILE A 307 8.91 11.06 -36.23
C ILE A 307 8.94 12.57 -35.91
N THR A 308 8.81 12.94 -34.64
CA THR A 308 8.89 14.34 -34.20
C THR A 308 10.34 14.81 -34.15
N ALA A 309 10.60 16.00 -34.68
CA ALA A 309 11.92 16.62 -34.69
C ALA A 309 11.99 17.89 -33.80
N VAL A 310 13.21 18.30 -33.47
CA VAL A 310 13.46 19.61 -32.85
C VAL A 310 12.98 20.72 -33.79
N GLY A 311 12.20 21.66 -33.28
CA GLY A 311 11.55 22.72 -34.05
C GLY A 311 10.07 22.45 -34.38
N ASP A 312 9.59 21.22 -34.19
CA ASP A 312 8.18 20.90 -34.41
C ASP A 312 7.28 21.51 -33.33
N MET A 313 6.10 21.97 -33.75
CA MET A 313 5.06 22.44 -32.86
C MET A 313 4.20 21.26 -32.43
N VAL A 314 4.09 21.06 -31.12
CA VAL A 314 3.35 19.95 -30.52
C VAL A 314 2.30 20.47 -29.54
N LYS A 315 1.20 19.73 -29.45
CA LYS A 315 0.16 19.85 -28.44
C LYS A 315 0.21 18.64 -27.53
N ILE A 316 0.50 18.88 -26.26
CA ILE A 316 0.59 17.84 -25.24
C ILE A 316 -0.45 18.08 -24.15
N SER A 317 -0.98 16.99 -23.60
CA SER A 317 -1.74 17.05 -22.35
C SER A 317 -1.09 16.14 -21.31
N PHE A 318 -1.12 16.59 -20.06
CA PHE A 318 -0.55 15.86 -18.92
C PHE A 318 -1.26 16.28 -17.63
N ASP A 319 -1.18 15.42 -16.62
CA ASP A 319 -1.65 15.72 -15.27
C ASP A 319 -0.69 16.70 -14.59
N LEU A 320 -1.21 17.68 -13.85
CA LEU A 320 -0.36 18.57 -13.03
C LEU A 320 0.29 17.74 -11.93
N ASP A 321 1.54 17.39 -12.17
CA ASP A 321 2.38 16.68 -11.21
C ASP A 321 3.56 17.55 -10.78
N SER A 322 4.07 17.30 -9.58
CA SER A 322 5.25 18.00 -9.03
C SER A 322 6.58 17.34 -9.43
N GLU A 323 6.52 16.34 -10.31
CA GLU A 323 7.68 15.58 -10.77
C GLU A 323 8.53 16.35 -11.79
N GLU A 324 9.85 16.12 -11.75
CA GLU A 324 10.81 16.67 -12.73
C GLU A 324 10.55 16.12 -14.15
N ILE A 325 10.11 14.86 -14.22
CA ILE A 325 9.77 14.15 -15.45
C ILE A 325 8.25 13.91 -15.47
N ILE A 326 7.56 14.33 -16.53
CA ILE A 326 6.10 14.27 -16.64
C ILE A 326 5.71 13.33 -17.79
N ASP A 327 4.91 12.31 -17.49
CA ASP A 327 4.30 11.46 -18.52
C ASP A 327 3.19 12.22 -19.28
N VAL A 328 3.28 12.26 -20.61
CA VAL A 328 2.21 12.84 -21.42
C VAL A 328 1.04 11.87 -21.57
N SER A 329 -0.18 12.38 -21.38
CA SER A 329 -1.42 11.65 -21.59
C SER A 329 -1.86 11.66 -23.05
N THR A 330 -1.61 12.76 -23.76
CA THR A 330 -1.82 12.85 -25.21
C THR A 330 -0.69 13.61 -25.87
N PHE A 331 -0.39 13.28 -27.11
CA PHE A 331 0.62 13.95 -27.91
C PHE A 331 0.15 14.08 -29.36
N GLU A 332 0.14 15.32 -29.87
CA GLU A 332 -0.12 15.65 -31.27
C GLU A 332 0.99 16.58 -31.79
N ASN A 333 1.68 16.17 -32.84
CA ASN A 333 2.59 17.01 -33.60
C ASN A 333 1.80 17.71 -34.72
N ILE A 334 1.62 19.02 -34.55
CA ILE A 334 0.84 19.87 -35.44
C ILE A 334 1.62 20.15 -36.73
N SER A 335 2.96 20.11 -36.68
CA SER A 335 3.82 20.34 -37.86
C SER A 335 3.71 19.24 -38.92
N ILE A 336 3.33 18.02 -38.54
CA ILE A 336 3.28 16.86 -39.46
C ILE A 336 2.00 16.84 -40.30
N LYS A 337 0.93 17.55 -39.90
CA LYS A 337 -0.36 17.60 -40.62
C LYS A 337 -0.38 18.58 -41.80
N LYS A 338 0.76 18.96 -42.37
CA LYS A 338 0.86 19.87 -43.52
C LYS A 338 1.28 19.18 -44.80
#